data_AF-A0A913X561-F1
#
_entry.id   AF-A0A913X561-F1
#
_cell.length_a   1.000
_cell.length_b   1.000
_cell.length_c   1.000
_cell.angle_alpha   90.00
_cell.angle_beta   90.00
_cell.angle_gamma   90.00
#
_symmetry.space_group_name_H-M   'P 1'
#
loop_
_entity.id
_entity.type
_entity.pdbx_description
1 polymer ?
#
loop_
_entity_poly.entity_id
_entity_poly.type
_entity_poly.pdbx_seq_one_letter_code
_entity_poly.pdbx_strand_id
1 'polypeptide(L)'
;MASCQEGLRVTLSIFSGRPDPSWHITPSNEHYEKITTLLNDAKKAGYLRRMHEMPSRLGYRGFVVGENLVIGQETNELQKLLVCSAPDNVVSSPLKEKILAALADNSS
;
A
#
# COMPACT_ATOMS: atom_id res chain seq x y z
N MET A 1 2.92 -2.41 -31.14
CA MET A 1 1.82 -2.30 -30.16
C MET A 1 2.45 -2.29 -28.79
N ALA A 2 2.59 -1.12 -28.17
CA ALA A 2 3.20 -1.00 -26.84
C ALA A 2 2.18 -1.47 -25.80
N SER A 3 2.34 -2.68 -25.28
CA SER A 3 1.69 -3.10 -24.05
C SER A 3 2.38 -2.36 -22.90
N CYS A 4 2.04 -1.07 -22.73
CA CYS A 4 2.34 -0.34 -21.51
C CYS A 4 1.67 -1.12 -20.38
N GLN A 5 2.46 -1.72 -19.51
CA GLN A 5 1.93 -2.45 -18.36
C GLN A 5 1.18 -1.44 -17.49
N GLU A 6 -0.15 -1.33 -17.65
CA GLU A 6 -1.06 -0.56 -16.81
C GLU A 6 -1.19 -1.24 -15.44
N GLY A 7 -0.10 -1.25 -14.68
CA GLY A 7 -0.03 -1.82 -13.35
C GLY A 7 0.32 -0.77 -12.30
N LEU A 8 -0.21 -0.94 -11.09
CA LEU A 8 0.14 -0.08 -9.96
C LEU A 8 1.42 -0.60 -9.32
N ARG A 9 2.47 0.22 -9.29
CA ARG A 9 3.68 -0.06 -8.50
C ARG A 9 3.43 0.31 -7.05
N VAL A 10 3.52 -0.69 -6.18
CA VAL A 10 3.31 -0.55 -4.73
C VAL A 10 4.62 -0.86 -4.02
N THR A 11 5.00 0.00 -3.08
CA THR A 11 6.14 -0.21 -2.19
C THR A 11 5.64 -0.15 -0.75
N LEU A 12 5.90 -1.20 0.01
CA LEU A 12 5.64 -1.23 1.43
C LEU A 12 6.84 -0.60 2.14
N SER A 13 6.66 0.58 2.74
CA SER A 13 7.76 1.23 3.43
C SER A 13 7.84 0.78 4.88
N ILE A 14 8.92 0.06 5.21
CA ILE A 14 9.13 -0.55 6.52
C ILE A 14 10.58 -0.33 6.97
N PHE A 15 10.74 0.24 8.17
CA PHE A 15 12.08 0.42 8.73
C PHE A 15 12.62 -0.91 9.30
N SER A 16 13.17 -1.75 8.44
CA SER A 16 13.63 -3.11 8.77
C SER A 16 15.14 -3.33 8.61
N GLY A 17 15.87 -2.31 8.14
CA GLY A 17 17.29 -2.42 7.75
C GLY A 17 17.52 -3.18 6.43
N ARG A 18 16.44 -3.66 5.78
CA ARG A 18 16.45 -4.27 4.44
C ARG A 18 15.78 -3.32 3.43
N PRO A 19 16.02 -3.50 2.12
CA PRO A 19 15.29 -2.77 1.09
C PRO A 19 13.78 -2.94 1.24
N ASP A 20 13.03 -1.86 1.05
CA ASP A 20 11.57 -1.87 1.12
C ASP A 20 11.00 -2.81 0.04
N PRO A 21 10.14 -3.78 0.41
CA PRO A 21 9.52 -4.69 -0.55
C PRO A 21 8.57 -3.93 -1.49
N SER A 22 8.70 -4.20 -2.79
CA SER A 22 7.84 -3.60 -3.83
C SER A 22 7.31 -4.64 -4.79
N TRP A 23 6.06 -4.49 -5.22
CA TRP A 23 5.40 -5.36 -6.20
C TRP A 23 4.56 -4.54 -7.17
N HIS A 24 4.15 -5.18 -8.27
CA HIS A 24 3.24 -4.62 -9.25
C HIS A 24 1.90 -5.32 -9.16
N ILE A 25 0.83 -4.53 -9.00
CA ILE A 25 -0.54 -5.01 -9.10
C ILE A 25 -0.97 -4.84 -10.55
N THR A 26 -1.26 -5.95 -11.23
CA THR A 26 -1.74 -5.94 -12.61
C THR A 26 -3.28 -5.87 -12.66
N PRO A 27 -3.88 -5.48 -13.81
CA PRO A 27 -5.33 -5.49 -13.99
C PRO A 27 -5.97 -6.87 -13.82
N SER A 28 -5.18 -7.94 -13.92
CA SER A 28 -5.63 -9.31 -13.69
C SER A 28 -5.82 -9.65 -12.21
N ASN A 29 -5.40 -8.77 -11.29
CA ASN A 29 -5.63 -8.98 -9.86
C ASN A 29 -7.10 -8.71 -9.51
N GLU A 30 -7.73 -9.61 -8.76
CA GLU A 30 -9.13 -9.52 -8.35
C GLU A 30 -9.49 -8.24 -7.58
N HIS A 31 -8.50 -7.60 -6.94
CA HIS A 31 -8.69 -6.37 -6.19
C HIS A 31 -8.31 -5.11 -6.98
N TYR A 32 -7.85 -5.23 -8.23
CA TYR A 32 -7.33 -4.08 -8.99
C TYR A 32 -8.35 -2.95 -9.15
N GLU A 33 -9.57 -3.26 -9.56
CA GLU A 33 -10.64 -2.25 -9.74
C GLU A 33 -11.01 -1.56 -8.42
N LYS A 34 -11.04 -2.33 -7.33
CA LYS A 34 -11.36 -1.79 -6.00
C LYS A 34 -10.22 -0.91 -5.46
N ILE A 35 -8.97 -1.34 -5.64
CA ILE A 35 -7.78 -0.57 -5.25
C ILE A 35 -7.71 0.74 -6.03
N THR A 36 -7.91 0.71 -7.35
CA THR A 36 -7.89 1.92 -8.19
C THR A 36 -9.00 2.89 -7.84
N THR A 37 -10.21 2.39 -7.54
CA THR A 37 -11.34 3.20 -7.08
C THR A 37 -11.01 3.90 -5.74
N LEU A 38 -10.62 3.13 -4.72
CA LEU A 38 -10.29 3.68 -3.40
C LEU A 38 -9.09 4.65 -3.45
N LEU A 39 -8.11 4.39 -4.31
CA LEU A 39 -6.98 5.29 -4.50
C LEU A 39 -7.43 6.62 -5.13
N ASN A 40 -8.32 6.58 -6.12
CA ASN A 40 -8.89 7.78 -6.73
C ASN A 40 -9.76 8.57 -5.74
N ASP A 41 -10.54 7.88 -4.92
CA ASP A 41 -11.38 8.53 -3.91
C ASP A 41 -10.54 9.16 -2.81
N ALA A 42 -9.53 8.45 -2.30
CA ALA A 42 -8.56 9.00 -1.34
C ALA A 42 -7.82 10.22 -1.91
N LYS A 43 -7.49 10.20 -3.22
CA LYS A 43 -6.87 11.33 -3.91
C LYS A 43 -7.80 12.54 -3.96
N LYS A 44 -9.07 12.34 -4.34
CA LYS A 44 -10.08 13.42 -4.40
C LYS A 44 -10.39 14.01 -3.03
N ALA A 45 -10.41 13.17 -1.99
CA ALA A 45 -10.64 13.58 -0.61
C ALA A 45 -9.42 14.25 0.05
N GLY A 46 -8.25 14.23 -0.59
CA GLY A 46 -7.02 14.81 -0.03
C GLY A 46 -6.39 13.98 1.10
N TYR A 47 -6.71 12.68 1.17
CA TYR A 47 -6.20 11.76 2.19
C TYR A 47 -4.83 11.18 1.86
N LEU A 48 -4.41 11.28 0.59
CA LEU A 48 -3.08 10.87 0.16
C LEU A 48 -2.05 11.94 0.52
N ARG A 49 -0.93 11.51 1.08
CA ARG A 49 0.22 12.37 1.37
C ARG A 49 1.28 12.20 0.29
N ARG A 50 2.20 13.16 0.16
CA ARG A 50 3.39 12.99 -0.68
C ARG A 50 4.43 12.16 0.06
N MET A 51 5.26 11.42 -0.67
CA MET A 51 6.40 10.68 -0.07
C MET A 51 7.31 11.55 0.81
N HIS A 52 7.46 12.84 0.51
CA HIS A 52 8.30 13.74 1.31
C HIS A 52 7.66 14.13 2.66
N GLU A 53 6.33 13.99 2.81
CA GLU A 53 5.61 14.26 4.06
C GLU A 53 5.67 13.07 5.05
N MET A 54 6.46 12.05 4.73
CA MET A 54 6.55 10.81 5.48
C MET A 54 7.19 11.05 6.87
N PRO A 55 6.48 10.75 7.97
CA PRO A 55 6.98 11.03 9.31
C PRO A 55 8.19 10.16 9.65
N SER A 56 9.22 10.77 10.24
CA SER A 56 10.53 10.14 10.51
C SER A 56 10.55 9.12 11.66
N ARG A 57 9.39 8.66 12.16
CA ARG A 57 9.32 7.73 13.30
C ARG A 57 9.71 6.30 12.91
N LEU A 58 10.34 5.60 13.86
CA LEU A 58 10.80 4.21 13.76
C LEU A 58 9.58 3.26 13.70
N GLY A 59 9.38 2.54 12.59
CA GLY A 59 8.28 1.57 12.44
C GLY A 59 7.74 1.42 11.01
N TYR A 60 6.66 0.64 10.86
CA TYR A 60 5.86 0.52 9.64
C TYR A 60 5.35 1.91 9.22
N ARG A 61 5.63 2.30 7.97
CA ARG A 61 5.42 3.67 7.48
C ARG A 61 4.29 3.80 6.46
N GLY A 62 3.63 2.69 6.10
CA GLY A 62 2.51 2.65 5.16
C GLY A 62 2.89 2.15 3.77
N PHE A 63 2.02 2.45 2.79
CA PHE A 63 2.21 2.05 1.40
C PHE A 63 2.48 3.26 0.52
N VAL A 64 3.37 3.09 -0.44
CA VAL A 64 3.65 4.06 -1.48
C VAL A 64 3.13 3.50 -2.80
N VAL A 65 2.16 4.18 -3.40
CA VAL A 65 1.60 3.84 -4.71
C VAL A 65 1.96 4.94 -5.71
N GLY A 66 2.91 4.65 -6.59
CA GLY A 66 3.58 5.66 -7.41
C GLY A 66 4.30 6.68 -6.53
N GLU A 67 3.80 7.92 -6.48
CA GLU A 67 4.33 9.02 -5.63
C GLU A 67 3.46 9.31 -4.40
N ASN A 68 2.34 8.60 -4.25
CA ASN A 68 1.36 8.84 -3.19
C ASN A 68 1.62 7.92 -2.00
N LEU A 69 1.73 8.52 -0.83
CA LEU A 69 1.79 7.85 0.45
C LEU A 69 0.36 7.60 0.96
N VAL A 70 0.03 6.33 1.11
CA VAL A 70 -1.23 5.81 1.64
C VAL A 70 -1.02 5.43 3.10
N ILE A 71 -1.51 6.30 3.99
CA ILE A 71 -1.43 6.15 5.46
C ILE A 71 -2.72 6.65 6.12
N GLY A 72 -2.88 6.33 7.40
CA GLY A 72 -3.99 6.82 8.24
C GLY A 72 -5.26 5.99 8.18
N GLN A 73 -6.19 6.26 9.10
CA GLN A 73 -7.44 5.51 9.25
C GLN A 73 -8.36 5.63 8.03
N GLU A 74 -8.41 6.81 7.40
CA GLU A 74 -9.25 7.08 6.22
C GLU A 74 -8.93 6.18 5.03
N THR A 75 -7.72 5.61 4.97
CA THR A 75 -7.27 4.72 3.89
C THR A 75 -7.10 3.27 4.34
N ASN A 76 -7.62 2.89 5.51
CA ASN A 76 -7.41 1.57 6.11
C ASN A 76 -7.86 0.42 5.18
N GLU A 77 -9.03 0.57 4.53
CA GLU A 77 -9.51 -0.42 3.57
C GLU A 77 -8.58 -0.56 2.35
N LEU A 78 -8.09 0.56 1.83
CA LEU A 78 -7.11 0.58 0.75
C LEU A 78 -5.80 -0.10 1.18
N GLN A 79 -5.31 0.21 2.38
CA GLN A 79 -4.10 -0.40 2.95
C GLN A 79 -4.24 -1.93 3.09
N LYS A 80 -5.39 -2.42 3.55
CA LYS A 80 -5.68 -3.87 3.64
C LYS A 80 -5.62 -4.54 2.27
N LEU A 81 -6.24 -3.95 1.26
CA LEU A 81 -6.24 -4.52 -0.11
C LEU A 81 -4.83 -4.51 -0.72
N LEU A 82 -4.03 -3.47 -0.44
CA LEU A 82 -2.62 -3.43 -0.86
C LEU A 82 -1.83 -4.59 -0.24
N VAL A 83 -1.99 -4.87 1.06
CA VAL A 83 -1.35 -6.05 1.70
C VAL A 83 -1.78 -7.35 1.04
N CYS A 84 -3.08 -7.54 0.81
CA CYS A 84 -3.61 -8.77 0.21
C CYS A 84 -3.12 -8.98 -1.22
N SER A 85 -2.90 -7.90 -1.97
CA SER A 85 -2.38 -7.96 -3.35
C SER A 85 -0.89 -8.36 -3.44
N ALA A 86 -0.15 -8.28 -2.34
CA ALA A 86 1.27 -8.60 -2.34
C ALA A 86 1.47 -10.12 -2.49
N PRO A 87 2.37 -10.58 -3.37
CA PRO A 87 2.66 -12.00 -3.48
C PRO A 87 3.51 -12.49 -2.28
N ASP A 88 3.34 -13.74 -1.85
CA ASP A 88 3.95 -14.28 -0.62
C ASP A 88 5.48 -14.31 -0.65
N ASN A 89 6.08 -14.34 -1.85
CA ASN A 89 7.53 -14.26 -2.04
C ASN A 89 8.10 -12.85 -1.83
N VAL A 90 7.25 -11.81 -1.83
CA VAL A 90 7.66 -10.40 -1.61
C VAL A 90 7.31 -9.96 -0.19
N VAL A 91 6.09 -10.25 0.25
CA VAL A 91 5.64 -9.98 1.63
C VAL A 91 5.18 -11.31 2.22
N SER A 92 5.94 -11.82 3.19
CA SER A 92 5.63 -13.10 3.81
C SER A 92 4.31 -13.05 4.57
N SER A 93 3.59 -14.17 4.64
CA SER A 93 2.30 -14.27 5.35
C SER A 93 2.37 -13.77 6.81
N PRO A 94 3.41 -14.09 7.61
CA PRO A 94 3.54 -13.55 8.96
C PRO A 94 3.68 -12.02 9.01
N LEU A 95 4.29 -11.42 7.97
CA LEU A 95 4.40 -9.96 7.87
C LEU A 95 3.07 -9.35 7.44
N LYS A 96 2.34 -9.98 6.51
CA LYS A 96 0.98 -9.56 6.13
C LYS A 96 0.05 -9.54 7.34
N GLU A 97 0.04 -10.62 8.13
CA GLU A 97 -0.78 -10.72 9.35
C GLU A 97 -0.43 -9.63 10.37
N LYS A 98 0.86 -9.39 10.62
CA LYS A 98 1.31 -8.30 11.50
C LYS A 98 0.84 -6.93 11.04
N ILE A 99 0.90 -6.67 9.73
CA ILE A 99 0.44 -5.38 9.17
C ILE A 99 -1.08 -5.27 9.30
N LEU A 100 -1.84 -6.32 8.95
CA LEU A 100 -3.30 -6.33 9.07
C LEU A 100 -3.75 -6.14 10.52
N ALA A 101 -3.06 -6.77 11.49
CA ALA A 101 -3.31 -6.57 12.91
C ALA A 101 -3.02 -5.14 13.34
N ALA A 102 -1.90 -4.55 12.91
CA ALA A 102 -1.58 -3.16 13.19
C ALA A 102 -2.61 -2.19 12.59
N LEU A 103 -3.13 -2.47 11.39
CA LEU A 103 -4.21 -1.67 10.78
C LEU A 103 -5.54 -1.81 11.55
N ALA A 104 -5.82 -2.96 12.15
CA ALA A 104 -7.01 -3.15 12.97
C ALA A 104 -6.93 -2.40 14.31
N ASP A 105 -5.76 -2.42 14.97
CA ASP A 105 -5.53 -1.76 16.26
C ASP A 105 -5.66 -0.24 16.20
N ASN A 106 -5.21 0.36 15.08
CA ASN A 106 -5.38 1.78 14.82
C ASN A 106 -6.83 2.21 14.52
N SER A 107 -7.86 1.41 14.82
CA SER A 107 -9.29 1.77 14.63
C SER A 107 -10.05 2.00 15.94
N SER A 108 -9.35 2.11 17.09
CA SER A 108 -9.95 2.39 18.41
C SER A 108 -9.84 3.87 18.81
#